data_AF-A0A3D5VCK8-F1
#
_entry.id   AF-A0A3D5VCK8-F1
#
_cell.length_a   1.000
_cell.length_b   1.000
_cell.length_c   1.000
_cell.angle_alpha   90.00
_cell.angle_beta   90.00
_cell.angle_gamma   90.00
#
_symmetry.space_group_name_H-M   'P 1'
#
loop_
_entity.id
_entity.type
_entity.pdbx_description
1 polymer ?
#
loop_
_entity_poly.entity_id
_entity_poly.type
_entity_poly.pdbx_seq_one_letter_code
_entity_poly.pdbx_strand_id
1 'polypeptide(L)'
;LKIKFKKENWQYSVITLISVVVMIGTGLLWGTKDNTGILGNGDQIIAVMGSKPFDYLFDNVYQHLQATMFSLLAFFIASAAYRAFIARTTESNLLLIAAILVMLGNTSLGSFLTSWIPEAISFLHLPKLAEFIMKYPTTAGQRAIMIGAGLGIIGSSLRIILGIERSYLGGK
;
A
#
# COMPACT_ATOMS: atom_id res chain seq x y z
N LEU A 1 -19.80 -16.46 2.86
CA LEU A 1 -20.88 -16.48 3.89
C LEU A 1 -21.75 -15.20 3.94
N LYS A 2 -21.24 -13.98 3.74
CA LYS A 2 -22.07 -12.75 3.84
C LYS A 2 -23.29 -12.70 2.90
N ILE A 3 -23.17 -13.20 1.65
CA ILE A 3 -24.26 -13.23 0.66
C ILE A 3 -25.33 -14.29 1.03
N LYS A 4 -24.91 -15.44 1.55
CA LYS A 4 -25.80 -16.56 1.94
C LYS A 4 -26.63 -16.25 3.19
N PHE A 5 -26.10 -15.44 4.11
CA PHE A 5 -26.75 -15.08 5.38
C PHE A 5 -27.36 -13.67 5.40
N LYS A 6 -27.46 -12.98 4.24
CA LYS A 6 -27.96 -11.58 4.13
C LYS A 6 -27.49 -10.66 5.28
N LYS A 7 -26.20 -10.74 5.65
CA LYS A 7 -25.66 -9.82 6.65
C LYS A 7 -25.72 -8.39 6.10
N GLU A 8 -25.79 -7.41 7.01
CA GLU A 8 -25.76 -5.99 6.67
C GLU A 8 -24.61 -5.68 5.68
N ASN A 9 -24.87 -4.83 4.68
CA ASN A 9 -23.96 -4.49 3.57
C ASN A 9 -23.66 -5.61 2.54
N TRP A 10 -24.53 -6.63 2.41
CA TRP A 10 -24.35 -7.70 1.41
C TRP A 10 -24.35 -7.22 -0.05
N GLN A 11 -25.04 -6.12 -0.36
CA GLN A 11 -25.17 -5.56 -1.71
C GLN A 11 -23.80 -5.15 -2.28
N TYR A 12 -22.95 -4.51 -1.47
CA TYR A 12 -21.60 -4.11 -1.88
C TYR A 12 -20.72 -5.32 -2.21
N SER A 13 -20.88 -6.44 -1.48
CA SER A 13 -20.15 -7.68 -1.77
C SER A 13 -20.54 -8.29 -3.11
N VAL A 14 -21.78 -8.12 -3.56
CA VAL A 14 -22.23 -8.59 -4.88
C VAL A 14 -21.64 -7.69 -5.97
N ILE A 15 -21.68 -6.38 -5.79
CA ILE A 15 -21.08 -5.41 -6.72
C ILE A 15 -19.58 -5.72 -6.91
N THR A 16 -18.83 -5.95 -5.83
CA THR A 16 -17.40 -6.30 -5.93
C THR A 16 -17.17 -7.60 -6.71
N LEU A 17 -18.03 -8.61 -6.50
CA LEU A 17 -17.90 -9.89 -7.19
C LEU A 17 -18.16 -9.73 -8.69
N ILE A 18 -19.20 -8.96 -9.05
CA ILE A 18 -19.50 -8.62 -10.44
C ILE A 18 -18.34 -7.85 -11.06
N SER A 19 -17.80 -6.82 -10.39
CA SER A 19 -16.66 -6.05 -10.91
C SER A 19 -15.42 -6.92 -11.17
N VAL A 20 -15.14 -7.89 -10.30
CA VAL A 20 -14.05 -8.87 -10.51
C VAL A 20 -14.32 -9.73 -11.74
N VAL A 21 -15.53 -10.27 -11.88
CA VAL A 21 -15.91 -11.09 -13.04
C VAL A 21 -15.84 -10.26 -14.34
N VAL A 22 -16.27 -9.00 -14.30
CA VAL A 22 -16.20 -8.09 -15.46
C VAL A 22 -14.76 -7.80 -15.84
N MET A 23 -13.88 -7.45 -14.90
CA MET A 23 -12.46 -7.17 -15.20
C MET A 23 -11.70 -8.40 -15.70
N ILE A 24 -11.95 -9.57 -15.11
CA ILE A 24 -11.35 -10.83 -15.57
C ILE A 24 -11.91 -11.19 -16.96
N GLY A 25 -13.21 -11.04 -17.17
CA GLY A 25 -13.88 -11.32 -18.43
C GLY A 25 -13.34 -10.44 -19.56
N THR A 26 -13.26 -9.13 -19.37
CA THR A 26 -12.72 -8.21 -20.38
C THR A 26 -11.23 -8.46 -20.64
N GLY A 27 -10.45 -8.79 -19.60
CA GLY A 27 -9.04 -9.13 -19.73
C GLY A 27 -8.76 -10.44 -20.49
N LEU A 28 -9.50 -11.51 -20.21
CA LEU A 28 -9.31 -12.81 -20.88
C LEU A 28 -9.82 -12.80 -22.32
N LEU A 29 -10.93 -12.13 -22.58
CA LEU A 29 -11.58 -12.12 -23.88
C LEU A 29 -10.88 -11.20 -24.88
N TRP A 30 -10.62 -9.95 -24.52
CA TRP A 30 -10.05 -8.93 -25.42
C TRP A 30 -8.55 -8.66 -25.23
N GLY A 31 -7.96 -9.14 -24.12
CA GLY A 31 -6.55 -8.95 -23.82
C GLY A 31 -6.21 -7.52 -23.40
N THR A 32 -4.92 -7.31 -23.14
CA THR A 32 -4.34 -6.01 -22.76
C THR A 32 -3.73 -5.33 -23.99
N LYS A 33 -3.35 -4.06 -23.89
CA LYS A 33 -2.67 -3.31 -24.95
C LYS A 33 -1.60 -4.10 -25.73
N ASP A 34 -0.76 -4.87 -25.03
CA ASP A 34 0.37 -5.59 -25.63
C ASP A 34 0.09 -7.08 -25.97
N ASN A 35 -0.98 -7.67 -25.42
CA ASN A 35 -1.29 -9.10 -25.59
C ASN A 35 -2.70 -9.31 -26.13
N THR A 36 -2.83 -10.17 -27.15
CA THR A 36 -4.13 -10.59 -27.69
C THR A 36 -4.87 -11.50 -26.71
N GLY A 37 -6.17 -11.23 -26.51
CA GLY A 37 -7.06 -12.10 -25.75
C GLY A 37 -7.56 -13.29 -26.57
N ILE A 38 -8.38 -14.13 -25.94
CA ILE A 38 -8.95 -15.36 -26.52
C ILE A 38 -9.84 -15.07 -27.73
N LEU A 39 -10.49 -13.89 -27.80
CA LEU A 39 -11.34 -13.46 -28.92
C LEU A 39 -10.61 -12.54 -29.94
N GLY A 40 -9.28 -12.40 -29.82
CA GLY A 40 -8.47 -11.50 -30.67
C GLY A 40 -8.38 -10.07 -30.14
N ASN A 41 -7.74 -9.16 -30.90
CA ASN A 41 -7.50 -7.77 -30.47
C ASN A 41 -8.78 -6.93 -30.31
N GLY A 42 -9.94 -7.42 -30.76
CA GLY A 42 -11.19 -6.67 -30.67
C GLY A 42 -11.24 -5.44 -31.55
N ASP A 43 -10.71 -5.53 -32.77
CA ASP A 43 -10.56 -4.40 -33.71
C ASP A 43 -11.89 -3.65 -33.95
N GLN A 44 -13.02 -4.35 -33.93
CA GLN A 44 -14.36 -3.76 -34.04
C GLN A 44 -14.76 -2.90 -32.83
N ILE A 45 -14.28 -3.24 -31.64
CA ILE A 45 -14.58 -2.49 -30.40
C ILE A 45 -13.60 -1.33 -30.24
N ILE A 46 -12.33 -1.51 -30.63
CA ILE A 46 -11.34 -0.43 -30.68
C ILE A 46 -11.80 0.67 -31.66
N ALA A 47 -12.43 0.32 -32.79
CA ALA A 47 -12.95 1.30 -33.74
C ALA A 47 -14.10 2.17 -33.17
N VAL A 48 -14.84 1.68 -32.18
CA VAL A 48 -15.99 2.38 -31.57
C VAL A 48 -15.61 3.08 -30.26
N MET A 49 -14.74 2.47 -29.44
CA MET A 49 -14.35 2.97 -28.12
C MET A 49 -12.94 3.57 -28.05
N GLY A 50 -12.16 3.51 -29.13
CA GLY A 50 -10.79 4.03 -29.21
C GLY A 50 -9.73 3.21 -28.44
N SER A 51 -10.15 2.41 -27.46
CA SER A 51 -9.29 1.54 -26.65
C SER A 51 -9.95 0.19 -26.35
N LYS A 52 -9.14 -0.79 -25.94
CA LYS A 52 -9.63 -2.11 -25.54
C LYS A 52 -10.53 -1.97 -24.30
N PRO A 53 -11.62 -2.76 -24.18
CA PRO A 53 -12.53 -2.69 -23.04
C PRO A 53 -11.84 -2.81 -21.67
N PHE A 54 -10.78 -3.62 -21.58
CA PHE A 54 -9.98 -3.76 -20.37
C PHE A 54 -9.23 -2.47 -20.03
N ASP A 55 -8.49 -1.90 -20.99
CA ASP A 55 -7.71 -0.67 -20.80
C ASP A 55 -8.62 0.52 -20.43
N TYR A 56 -9.79 0.62 -21.07
CA TYR A 56 -10.78 1.66 -20.74
C TYR A 56 -11.25 1.58 -19.28
N LEU A 57 -11.60 0.37 -18.80
CA LEU A 57 -12.00 0.15 -17.41
C LEU A 57 -10.84 0.37 -16.44
N PHE A 58 -9.62 -0.01 -16.83
CA PHE A 58 -8.44 0.16 -16.01
C PHE A 58 -8.14 1.65 -15.76
N ASP A 59 -8.02 2.44 -16.83
CA ASP A 59 -7.65 3.86 -16.73
C ASP A 59 -8.77 4.71 -16.11
N ASN A 60 -10.03 4.47 -16.50
CA ASN A 60 -11.14 5.33 -16.07
C ASN A 60 -11.75 4.92 -14.74
N VAL A 61 -11.72 3.64 -14.37
CA VAL A 61 -12.40 3.15 -13.16
C VAL A 61 -11.38 2.71 -12.11
N TYR A 62 -10.53 1.73 -12.46
CA TYR A 62 -9.64 1.12 -11.49
C TYR A 62 -8.60 2.10 -10.93
N GLN A 63 -7.95 2.89 -11.79
CA GLN A 63 -6.94 3.86 -11.38
C GLN A 63 -7.51 4.94 -10.45
N HIS A 64 -8.72 5.44 -10.74
CA HIS A 64 -9.38 6.44 -9.90
C HIS A 64 -9.78 5.86 -8.54
N LEU A 65 -10.34 4.65 -8.51
CA LEU A 65 -10.67 3.97 -7.25
C LEU A 65 -9.42 3.73 -6.40
N GLN A 66 -8.32 3.30 -7.00
CA GLN A 66 -7.05 3.17 -6.29
C GLN A 66 -6.56 4.51 -5.74
N ALA A 67 -6.63 5.59 -6.54
CA ALA A 67 -6.25 6.92 -6.10
C ALA A 67 -7.07 7.38 -4.87
N THR A 68 -8.37 7.11 -4.81
CA THR A 68 -9.18 7.42 -3.62
C THR A 68 -8.72 6.66 -2.38
N MET A 69 -8.37 5.38 -2.53
CA MET A 69 -7.87 4.57 -1.42
C MET A 69 -6.51 5.08 -0.92
N PHE A 70 -5.59 5.39 -1.84
CA PHE A 70 -4.29 5.96 -1.49
C PHE A 70 -4.41 7.36 -0.87
N SER A 71 -5.34 8.19 -1.37
CA SER A 71 -5.61 9.52 -0.80
C SER A 71 -6.11 9.43 0.65
N LEU A 72 -7.06 8.53 0.93
CA LEU A 72 -7.54 8.29 2.30
C LEU A 72 -6.44 7.74 3.19
N LEU A 73 -5.65 6.79 2.70
CA LEU A 73 -4.52 6.23 3.44
C LEU A 73 -3.48 7.31 3.76
N ALA A 74 -3.13 8.16 2.80
CA ALA A 74 -2.21 9.27 3.01
C ALA A 74 -2.76 10.26 4.05
N PHE A 75 -4.05 10.59 3.98
CA PHE A 75 -4.72 11.44 4.96
C PHE A 75 -4.68 10.84 6.38
N PHE A 76 -5.00 9.55 6.53
CA PHE A 76 -4.96 8.89 7.84
C PHE A 76 -3.54 8.79 8.41
N ILE A 77 -2.54 8.49 7.58
CA ILE A 77 -1.13 8.49 7.99
C ILE A 77 -0.72 9.89 8.44
N ALA A 78 -1.05 10.93 7.67
CA ALA A 78 -0.75 12.31 8.04
C ALA A 78 -1.43 12.71 9.35
N SER A 79 -2.70 12.34 9.56
CA SER A 79 -3.45 12.61 10.80
C SER A 79 -2.84 11.92 12.02
N ALA A 80 -2.45 10.65 11.87
CA ALA A 80 -1.79 9.88 12.92
C ALA A 80 -0.38 10.44 13.23
N ALA A 81 0.40 10.75 12.20
CA ALA A 81 1.73 11.33 12.34
C ALA A 81 1.69 12.72 12.98
N TYR A 82 0.75 13.58 12.58
CA TYR A 82 0.54 14.87 13.22
C TYR A 82 0.27 14.73 14.71
N ARG A 83 -0.58 13.77 15.10
CA ARG A 83 -0.87 13.48 16.51
C ARG A 83 0.37 12.94 17.25
N ALA A 84 1.16 12.09 16.61
CA ALA A 84 2.39 11.53 17.19
C ALA A 84 3.49 12.61 17.37
N PHE A 85 3.63 13.54 16.43
CA PHE A 85 4.64 14.59 16.48
C PHE A 85 4.28 15.78 17.37
N ILE A 86 2.99 16.02 17.64
CA ILE A 86 2.54 17.09 18.56
C ILE A 86 2.73 16.73 20.04
N ALA A 87 2.90 15.45 20.38
CA ALA A 87 3.43 15.10 21.68
C ALA A 87 4.83 15.74 21.78
N ARG A 88 4.96 16.80 22.59
CA ARG A 88 6.17 17.64 22.76
C ARG A 88 7.30 16.87 23.45
N THR A 89 7.66 15.72 22.91
CA THR A 89 8.79 14.91 23.36
C THR A 89 10.00 15.26 22.50
N THR A 90 11.16 15.22 23.13
CA THR A 90 12.44 15.35 22.42
C THR A 90 12.60 14.27 21.34
N GLU A 91 12.01 13.10 21.58
CA GLU A 91 11.95 11.97 20.65
C GLU A 91 11.20 12.31 19.35
N SER A 92 10.02 12.92 19.42
CA SER A 92 9.22 13.29 18.24
C SER A 92 9.92 14.31 17.35
N ASN A 93 10.62 15.28 17.93
CA ASN A 93 11.42 16.25 17.17
C ASN A 93 12.62 15.61 16.46
N LEU A 94 13.29 14.64 17.11
CA LEU A 94 14.38 13.90 16.49
C LEU A 94 13.89 13.09 15.29
N LEU A 95 12.73 12.43 15.42
CA LEU A 95 12.10 11.71 14.32
C LEU A 95 11.70 12.63 13.17
N LEU A 96 11.17 13.82 13.46
CA LEU A 96 10.81 14.80 12.45
C LEU A 96 12.04 15.26 11.65
N ILE A 97 13.13 15.60 12.34
CA ILE A 97 14.40 15.99 11.68
C ILE A 97 14.91 14.83 10.82
N ALA A 98 14.92 13.60 11.36
CA ALA A 98 15.36 12.42 10.61
C ALA A 98 14.50 12.18 9.34
N ALA A 99 13.19 12.36 9.43
CA ALA A 99 12.28 12.23 8.28
C ALA A 99 12.58 13.26 7.18
N ILE A 100 12.81 14.52 7.54
CA ILE A 100 13.18 15.57 6.59
C ILE A 100 14.50 15.24 5.90
N LEU A 101 15.52 14.80 6.65
CA LEU A 101 16.82 14.42 6.09
C LEU A 101 16.70 13.24 5.13
N VAL A 102 15.91 12.22 5.46
CA VAL A 102 15.69 11.04 4.61
C VAL A 102 14.93 11.41 3.33
N MET A 103 13.88 12.23 3.42
CA MET A 103 13.12 12.68 2.24
C MET A 103 13.99 13.50 1.28
N LEU A 104 14.81 14.41 1.80
CA LEU A 104 15.74 15.20 0.99
C LEU A 104 16.85 14.34 0.39
N GLY A 105 17.39 13.38 1.14
CA GLY A 105 18.48 12.51 0.67
C GLY A 105 18.07 11.49 -0.39
N ASN A 106 16.80 11.06 -0.42
CA ASN A 106 16.28 10.14 -1.46
C ASN A 106 15.79 10.85 -2.74
N THR A 107 15.66 12.18 -2.72
CA THR A 107 15.22 12.97 -3.88
C THR A 107 16.45 13.41 -4.68
N SER A 108 16.33 13.52 -6.01
CA SER A 108 17.41 14.04 -6.88
C SER A 108 17.93 15.43 -6.44
N LEU A 109 17.11 16.23 -5.75
CA LEU A 109 17.50 17.49 -5.10
C LEU A 109 18.58 17.31 -4.03
N GLY A 110 18.58 16.19 -3.30
CA GLY A 110 19.59 15.89 -2.29
C GLY A 110 20.98 15.81 -2.89
N SER A 111 21.13 15.08 -4.01
CA SER A 111 22.39 15.00 -4.75
C SER A 111 22.81 16.33 -5.38
N PHE A 112 21.88 17.11 -5.92
CA PHE A 112 22.18 18.44 -6.50
C PHE A 112 22.66 19.46 -5.45
N LEU A 113 22.13 19.41 -4.22
CA LEU A 113 22.54 20.30 -3.14
C LEU A 113 23.84 19.87 -2.45
N THR A 114 24.22 18.59 -2.54
CA THR A 114 25.47 18.09 -1.92
C THR A 114 26.58 17.80 -2.91
N SER A 115 26.35 17.99 -4.21
CA SER A 115 27.38 17.81 -5.25
C SER A 115 28.55 18.78 -5.13
N TRP A 116 28.37 19.92 -4.44
CA TRP A 116 29.46 20.87 -4.18
C TRP A 116 30.32 20.51 -2.96
N ILE A 117 29.90 19.54 -2.13
CA ILE A 117 30.57 19.25 -0.86
C ILE A 117 31.81 18.36 -1.09
N PRO A 118 33.00 18.77 -0.61
CA PRO A 118 34.25 18.02 -0.77
C PRO A 118 34.19 16.59 -0.21
N GLU A 119 34.88 15.64 -0.86
CA GLU A 119 34.97 14.23 -0.44
C GLU A 119 35.45 14.02 1.00
N ALA A 120 36.22 14.97 1.55
CA ALA A 120 36.68 14.96 2.94
C ALA A 120 35.53 15.00 3.97
N ILE A 121 34.36 15.54 3.59
CA ILE A 121 33.13 15.58 4.42
C ILE A 121 32.04 14.69 3.77
N SER A 122 32.43 13.64 3.05
CA SER A 122 31.48 12.76 2.35
C SER A 122 30.48 12.05 3.28
N PHE A 123 30.72 12.01 4.59
CA PHE A 123 29.75 11.54 5.58
C PHE A 123 28.50 12.45 5.70
N LEU A 124 28.63 13.75 5.41
CA LEU A 124 27.51 14.71 5.45
C LEU A 124 26.78 14.81 4.10
N HIS A 125 27.16 14.02 3.09
CA HIS A 125 26.38 13.91 1.86
C HIS A 125 24.97 13.39 2.22
N LEU A 126 23.96 14.22 1.95
CA LEU A 126 22.55 13.94 2.25
C LEU A 126 22.10 12.53 1.83
N PRO A 127 22.48 12.02 0.63
CA PRO A 127 22.14 10.66 0.23
C PRO A 127 22.73 9.57 1.13
N LYS A 128 23.98 9.70 1.58
CA LYS A 128 24.63 8.71 2.45
C LYS A 128 24.03 8.71 3.86
N LEU A 129 23.62 9.88 4.35
CA LEU A 129 22.93 9.98 5.64
C LEU A 129 21.54 9.35 5.58
N ALA A 130 20.80 9.57 4.50
CA ALA A 130 19.52 8.91 4.26
C ALA A 130 19.67 7.39 4.16
N GLU A 131 20.71 6.90 3.45
CA GLU A 131 21.02 5.48 3.37
C GLU A 131 21.35 4.90 4.76
N PHE A 132 22.17 5.58 5.57
CA PHE A 132 22.50 5.14 6.92
C PHE A 132 21.24 4.97 7.78
N ILE A 133 20.35 5.96 7.77
CA ILE A 133 19.08 5.92 8.52
C ILE A 133 18.19 4.78 8.01
N MET A 134 18.11 4.58 6.69
CA MET A 134 17.30 3.51 6.09
C MET A 134 17.89 2.10 6.36
N LYS A 135 19.21 1.99 6.46
CA LYS A 135 19.90 0.69 6.57
C LYS A 135 19.95 0.17 8.00
N TYR A 136 20.17 1.04 8.98
CA TYR A 136 20.37 0.63 10.36
C TYR A 136 19.07 0.76 11.19
N PRO A 137 18.62 1.97 11.60
CA PRO A 137 17.50 2.09 12.52
C PRO A 137 16.15 1.67 11.92
N THR A 138 15.82 2.04 10.68
CA THR A 138 14.50 1.67 10.12
C THR A 138 14.40 0.17 9.85
N THR A 139 15.46 -0.46 9.32
CA THR A 139 15.49 -1.91 9.07
C THR A 139 15.46 -2.69 10.39
N ALA A 140 16.15 -2.23 11.44
CA ALA A 140 16.06 -2.82 12.77
C ALA A 140 14.64 -2.71 13.36
N GLY A 141 14.01 -1.53 13.26
CA GLY A 141 12.65 -1.29 13.71
C GLY A 141 11.62 -2.15 12.96
N GLN A 142 11.71 -2.23 11.64
CA GLN A 142 10.83 -3.07 10.83
C GLN A 142 10.95 -4.55 11.21
N ARG A 143 12.18 -5.05 11.43
CA ARG A 143 12.40 -6.42 11.91
C ARG A 143 11.79 -6.65 13.29
N ALA A 144 11.95 -5.70 14.22
CA ALA A 144 11.33 -5.78 15.54
C ALA A 144 9.80 -5.83 15.46
N ILE A 145 9.18 -5.00 14.62
CA ILE A 145 7.72 -5.00 14.39
C ILE A 145 7.27 -6.33 13.80
N MET A 146 7.96 -6.86 12.78
CA MET A 146 7.61 -8.15 12.17
C MET A 146 7.71 -9.30 13.17
N ILE A 147 8.77 -9.34 13.98
CA ILE A 147 8.95 -10.34 15.02
C ILE A 147 7.86 -10.22 16.08
N GLY A 148 7.57 -9.00 16.56
CA GLY A 148 6.54 -8.73 17.56
C GLY A 148 5.14 -9.12 17.07
N ALA A 149 4.80 -8.75 15.83
CA ALA A 149 3.54 -9.15 15.20
C ALA A 149 3.44 -10.67 15.05
N GLY A 150 4.53 -11.33 14.61
CA GLY A 150 4.59 -12.79 14.50
C GLY A 150 4.35 -13.49 15.84
N LEU A 151 5.02 -13.05 16.90
CA LEU A 151 4.81 -13.54 18.26
C LEU A 151 3.36 -13.31 18.75
N GLY A 152 2.76 -12.17 18.44
CA GLY A 152 1.36 -11.87 18.76
C GLY A 152 0.38 -12.82 18.07
N ILE A 153 0.64 -13.16 16.80
CA ILE A 153 -0.15 -14.13 16.04
C ILE A 153 0.01 -15.54 16.63
N ILE A 154 1.23 -15.95 16.97
CA ILE A 154 1.51 -17.25 17.60
C ILE A 154 0.79 -17.36 18.95
N GLY A 155 0.87 -16.31 19.78
CA GLY A 155 0.18 -16.27 21.07
C GLY A 155 -1.34 -16.37 20.95
N SER A 156 -1.92 -15.65 19.98
CA SER A 156 -3.36 -15.73 19.67
C SER A 156 -3.74 -17.14 19.19
N SER A 157 -2.94 -17.71 18.28
CA SER A 157 -3.15 -19.07 17.77
C SER A 157 -3.06 -20.12 18.87
N LEU A 158 -2.13 -19.98 19.81
CA LEU A 158 -1.97 -20.89 20.95
C LEU A 158 -3.18 -20.81 21.90
N ARG A 159 -3.68 -19.61 22.19
CA ARG A 159 -4.89 -19.42 23.02
C ARG A 159 -6.13 -20.06 22.39
N ILE A 160 -6.23 -20.04 21.06
CA ILE A 160 -7.29 -20.73 20.30
C ILE A 160 -7.13 -22.25 20.42
N ILE A 161 -5.92 -22.79 20.19
CA ILE A 161 -5.66 -24.25 20.25
C ILE A 161 -5.90 -24.81 21.65
N LEU A 162 -5.47 -24.09 22.69
CA LEU A 162 -5.66 -24.49 24.09
C LEU A 162 -7.12 -24.31 24.57
N GLY A 163 -8.02 -23.80 23.73
CA GLY A 163 -9.43 -23.62 24.07
C GLY A 163 -9.70 -22.53 25.11
N ILE A 164 -8.70 -21.69 25.42
CA ILE A 164 -8.80 -20.59 26.38
C ILE A 164 -9.63 -19.45 25.76
N GLU A 165 -9.46 -19.18 24.47
CA GLU A 165 -10.39 -18.34 23.71
C GLU A 165 -11.49 -19.21 23.09
N ARG A 166 -12.69 -19.14 23.68
CA ARG A 166 -13.88 -19.70 23.04
C ARG A 166 -14.14 -18.94 21.74
N SER A 167 -14.00 -19.64 20.62
CA SER A 167 -14.43 -19.12 19.32
C SER A 167 -15.89 -18.68 19.44
N TYR A 168 -16.16 -17.38 19.21
CA TYR A 168 -17.51 -16.80 19.20
C TYR A 168 -18.46 -17.48 18.17
N LEU A 169 -17.95 -18.42 17.38
CA LEU A 169 -18.70 -19.24 16.42
C LEU A 169 -19.35 -20.50 17.04
N GLY A 170 -19.20 -20.75 18.34
CA GLY A 170 -19.73 -21.96 19.02
C GLY A 170 -20.84 -21.71 20.04
N GLY A 171 -21.62 -20.64 19.89
CA GLY A 171 -22.67 -20.21 20.84
C GLY A 171 -24.12 -20.45 20.40
N LYS A 172 -24.34 -21.35 19.43
CA LYS A 172 -25.54 -22.17 19.12
C LYS A 172 -25.41 -22.69 17.70
#